data_AF-A0A3N2RF15-F1
#
_entry.id   AF-A0A3N2RF15-F1
#
_cell.length_a   1.000
_cell.length_b   1.000
_cell.length_c   1.000
_cell.angle_alpha   90.00
_cell.angle_beta   90.00
_cell.angle_gamma   90.00
#
_symmetry.space_group_name_H-M   'P 1'
#
loop_
_entity.id
_entity.type
_entity.pdbx_description
1 polymer ?
#
loop_
_entity_poly.entity_id
_entity_poly.type
_entity_poly.pdbx_seq_one_letter_code
_entity_poly.pdbx_strand_id
1 'polypeptide(L)'
;MHLRYSRITGALALGLALGACQSGDKAATAESSAAQTPAAAAASADQAKGAAPADPKRTAEAAFAALRKRVPDFERLGYEHLVGDLDGDGIDDVVVAYGEGTADAQMATLKKWTAVMSRAGGPQLLAQADTPDDCVYLDRIEQGKLYLQVPDICTAARPKTREYLTYAWNGKTLAKVAGETADARLRQRLGALADAFARKDKQAILRAFKFPIPLGQVPVQGTPLGDEAERNQDRIDLAMAERHFDSLFPAQRLADYALLLGQVRALEPKPDQEGGETAYGQRPQGAETEWFELRIDWDPDEDRDEGNEELIQARIEVSGGIGKDVKAEANTLGEVLDREKASRRVYEEMRLFLIDGELRIQLPNGAG
;
A
#
# COMPACT_ATOMS: atom_id res chain seq x y z
N MET A 1 -31.40 4.77 -56.87
CA MET A 1 -32.09 4.54 -55.58
C MET A 1 -31.53 5.53 -54.58
N HIS A 2 -32.37 6.49 -54.19
CA HIS A 2 -32.05 7.53 -53.22
C HIS A 2 -32.12 6.97 -51.80
N LEU A 3 -31.20 7.36 -50.92
CA LEU A 3 -31.55 8.16 -49.73
C LEU A 3 -30.27 8.69 -49.04
N ARG A 4 -30.35 9.98 -48.70
CA ARG A 4 -29.29 10.84 -48.17
C ARG A 4 -29.22 10.69 -46.66
N TYR A 5 -28.02 10.57 -46.11
CA TYR A 5 -27.74 10.68 -44.67
C TYR A 5 -27.77 12.16 -44.25
N SER A 6 -28.74 12.51 -43.41
CA SER A 6 -28.78 13.82 -42.74
C SER A 6 -27.89 13.82 -41.51
N ARG A 7 -27.05 14.84 -41.45
CA ARG A 7 -26.23 15.25 -40.29
C ARG A 7 -27.13 15.78 -39.19
N ILE A 8 -26.83 15.46 -37.93
CA ILE A 8 -27.36 16.17 -36.76
C ILE A 8 -26.20 16.96 -36.14
N THR A 9 -26.38 18.27 -36.13
CA THR A 9 -25.52 19.28 -35.50
C THR A 9 -25.95 19.47 -34.05
N GLY A 10 -25.00 19.80 -33.18
CA GLY A 10 -25.16 19.80 -31.71
C GLY A 10 -25.89 20.99 -31.09
N ALA A 11 -25.95 20.96 -29.75
CA ALA A 11 -26.15 22.12 -28.90
C ALA A 11 -25.55 21.85 -27.52
N LEU A 12 -24.50 22.61 -27.21
CA LEU A 12 -23.85 22.78 -25.92
C LEU A 12 -24.69 23.78 -25.10
N ALA A 13 -25.02 23.49 -23.84
CA ALA A 13 -25.62 24.47 -22.93
C ALA A 13 -24.91 24.42 -21.57
N LEU A 14 -24.08 25.44 -21.34
CA LEU A 14 -23.57 25.85 -20.03
C LEU A 14 -24.73 26.44 -19.21
N GLY A 15 -24.82 26.06 -17.93
CA GLY A 15 -25.68 26.72 -16.95
C GLY A 15 -24.92 26.91 -15.63
N LEU A 16 -24.22 28.03 -15.50
CA LEU A 16 -23.73 28.58 -14.24
C LEU A 16 -24.88 29.30 -13.53
N ALA A 17 -25.14 28.99 -12.27
CA ALA A 17 -25.98 29.81 -11.40
C ALA A 17 -25.33 29.94 -10.02
N LEU A 18 -24.79 31.14 -9.78
CA LEU A 18 -24.45 31.68 -8.46
C LEU A 18 -25.74 32.18 -7.78
N GLY A 19 -25.90 31.88 -6.50
CA GLY A 19 -26.94 32.47 -5.66
C GLY A 19 -26.44 32.61 -4.22
N ALA A 20 -26.10 33.83 -3.82
CA ALA A 20 -25.73 34.19 -2.46
C ALA A 20 -26.93 34.85 -1.73
N CYS A 21 -27.09 34.47 -0.46
CA CYS A 21 -27.62 35.18 0.71
C CYS A 21 -28.82 36.15 0.58
N GLN A 22 -29.87 35.89 1.37
CA GLN A 22 -30.42 36.90 2.29
C GLN A 22 -31.27 36.31 3.42
N SER A 23 -30.97 36.76 4.64
CA SER A 23 -31.67 36.55 5.91
C SER A 23 -32.79 37.59 6.11
N GLY A 24 -33.79 37.27 6.93
CA GLY A 24 -34.73 38.28 7.46
C GLY A 24 -36.06 37.72 7.98
N ASP A 25 -36.21 37.71 9.31
CA ASP A 25 -37.38 37.33 10.10
C ASP A 25 -38.67 38.15 9.84
N LYS A 26 -39.85 37.51 10.00
CA LYS A 26 -40.90 37.96 10.94
C LYS A 26 -42.06 36.98 11.10
N ALA A 27 -42.57 36.96 12.32
CA ALA A 27 -43.51 36.03 12.94
C ALA A 27 -45.01 36.22 12.58
N ALA A 28 -45.76 35.13 12.76
CA ALA A 28 -47.15 35.16 13.21
C ALA A 28 -47.43 33.96 14.14
N THR A 29 -48.07 34.24 15.27
CA THR A 29 -48.35 33.38 16.43
C THR A 29 -49.83 32.96 16.52
N ALA A 30 -50.06 31.89 17.29
CA ALA A 30 -51.32 31.38 17.92
C ALA A 30 -52.16 30.38 17.08
N GLU A 31 -52.68 29.25 17.59
CA GLU A 31 -52.76 28.70 18.96
C GLU A 31 -53.15 27.19 18.94
N SER A 32 -52.52 26.40 19.82
CA SER A 32 -52.99 25.25 20.62
C SER A 32 -54.03 24.24 20.10
N SER A 33 -53.68 22.93 20.06
CA SER A 33 -54.08 21.99 21.15
C SER A 33 -53.42 20.59 21.05
N ALA A 34 -53.08 20.05 22.23
CA ALA A 34 -52.98 18.63 22.62
C ALA A 34 -51.78 17.74 22.18
N ALA A 35 -50.75 17.77 23.03
CA ALA A 35 -50.08 16.64 23.68
C ALA A 35 -49.94 15.26 22.98
N GLN A 36 -48.68 14.89 22.70
CA GLN A 36 -48.10 13.59 23.06
C GLN A 36 -46.55 13.68 23.05
N THR A 37 -45.94 13.40 24.20
CA THR A 37 -44.49 13.31 24.44
C THR A 37 -43.92 12.07 23.74
N PRO A 38 -42.69 12.13 23.20
CA PRO A 38 -41.61 11.39 23.87
C PRO A 38 -40.31 12.20 23.93
N ALA A 39 -39.92 12.53 25.16
CA ALA A 39 -38.56 12.87 25.54
C ALA A 39 -37.80 11.55 25.75
N ALA A 40 -36.93 11.17 24.81
CA ALA A 40 -35.83 10.21 25.00
C ALA A 40 -35.04 10.05 23.69
N ALA A 41 -34.39 11.11 23.19
CA ALA A 41 -33.46 10.99 22.06
C ALA A 41 -32.28 11.98 22.08
N ALA A 42 -32.13 12.78 23.15
CA ALA A 42 -31.12 13.84 23.20
C ALA A 42 -30.25 13.80 24.47
N ALA A 43 -30.03 12.60 25.03
CA ALA A 43 -29.20 12.42 26.24
C ALA A 43 -28.02 11.45 26.06
N SER A 44 -27.59 11.19 24.82
CA SER A 44 -26.49 10.24 24.53
C SER A 44 -25.26 10.87 23.86
N ALA A 45 -25.29 12.16 23.52
CA ALA A 45 -24.19 12.81 22.79
C ALA A 45 -23.23 13.61 23.68
N ASP A 46 -23.49 13.70 25.00
CA ASP A 46 -22.76 14.61 25.91
C ASP A 46 -21.99 13.89 27.03
N GLN A 47 -21.82 12.55 26.94
CA GLN A 47 -21.03 11.76 27.90
C GLN A 47 -19.74 11.13 27.34
N ALA A 48 -19.36 11.43 26.10
CA ALA A 48 -18.13 10.90 25.47
C ALA A 48 -16.98 11.94 25.40
N LYS A 49 -16.92 12.90 26.33
CA LYS A 49 -15.76 13.80 26.48
C LYS A 49 -15.24 13.72 27.92
N GLY A 50 -14.36 12.76 28.18
CA GLY A 50 -13.60 12.76 29.44
C GLY A 50 -13.24 11.41 30.04
N ALA A 51 -13.47 10.28 29.37
CA ALA A 51 -12.82 9.04 29.79
C ALA A 51 -11.32 9.16 29.50
N ALA A 52 -10.48 9.00 30.52
CA ALA A 52 -9.05 8.81 30.30
C ALA A 52 -8.86 7.62 29.35
N PRO A 53 -7.94 7.70 28.36
CA PRO A 53 -7.70 6.60 27.44
C PRO A 53 -7.45 5.32 28.25
N ALA A 54 -8.25 4.29 27.98
CA ALA A 54 -8.14 3.02 28.67
C ALA A 54 -6.73 2.46 28.45
N ASP A 55 -6.15 1.83 29.48
CA ASP A 55 -4.87 1.12 29.35
C ASP A 55 -5.04 -0.01 28.33
N PRO A 56 -4.35 0.03 27.16
CA PRO A 56 -4.55 -0.94 26.09
C PRO A 56 -4.37 -2.39 26.55
N LYS A 57 -3.48 -2.63 27.52
CA LYS A 57 -3.25 -3.98 28.07
C LYS A 57 -4.46 -4.48 28.85
N ARG A 58 -5.12 -3.61 29.62
CA ARG A 58 -6.33 -3.97 30.36
C ARG A 58 -7.50 -4.23 29.42
N THR A 59 -7.62 -3.42 28.37
CA THR A 59 -8.62 -3.61 27.31
C THR A 59 -8.43 -4.98 26.63
N ALA A 60 -7.20 -5.32 26.23
CA ALA A 60 -6.85 -6.62 25.67
C ALA A 60 -7.20 -7.78 26.60
N GLU A 61 -6.80 -7.73 27.87
CA GLU A 61 -7.08 -8.81 28.82
C GLU A 61 -8.58 -9.01 29.10
N ALA A 62 -9.35 -7.92 29.15
CA ALA A 62 -10.80 -8.01 29.28
C ALA A 62 -11.42 -8.70 28.06
N ALA A 63 -10.96 -8.37 26.85
CA ALA A 63 -11.38 -9.03 25.62
C ALA A 63 -10.99 -10.51 25.59
N PHE A 64 -9.76 -10.86 25.99
CA PHE A 64 -9.31 -12.26 26.06
C PHE A 64 -10.14 -13.06 27.07
N ALA A 65 -10.44 -12.49 28.23
CA ALA A 65 -11.31 -13.14 29.21
C ALA A 65 -12.73 -13.39 28.66
N ALA A 66 -13.26 -12.52 27.81
CA ALA A 66 -14.52 -12.74 27.11
C ALA A 66 -14.38 -13.82 26.03
N LEU A 67 -13.28 -13.82 25.26
CA LEU A 67 -13.02 -14.80 24.21
C LEU A 67 -12.85 -16.22 24.78
N ARG A 68 -12.13 -16.41 25.90
CA ARG A 68 -11.96 -17.71 26.57
C ARG A 68 -13.27 -18.38 26.96
N LYS A 69 -14.35 -17.63 27.17
CA LYS A 69 -15.68 -18.20 27.46
C LYS A 69 -16.28 -18.90 26.24
N ARG A 70 -15.90 -18.48 25.02
CA ARG A 70 -16.38 -19.04 23.75
C ARG A 70 -15.37 -19.99 23.10
N VAL A 71 -14.09 -19.64 23.19
CA VAL A 71 -12.96 -20.40 22.64
C VAL A 71 -11.90 -20.55 23.75
N PRO A 72 -12.05 -21.55 24.65
CA PRO A 72 -11.22 -21.68 25.84
C PRO A 72 -9.71 -21.79 25.58
N ASP A 73 -9.33 -22.37 24.45
CA ASP A 73 -7.93 -22.69 24.11
C ASP A 73 -7.42 -21.87 22.91
N PHE A 74 -7.93 -20.64 22.70
CA PHE A 74 -7.55 -19.84 21.53
C PHE A 74 -6.05 -19.51 21.49
N GLU A 75 -5.37 -19.43 22.64
CA GLU A 75 -3.94 -19.15 22.69
C GLU A 75 -3.06 -20.35 22.36
N ARG A 76 -3.61 -21.58 22.33
CA ARG A 76 -2.84 -22.83 22.27
C ARG A 76 -1.90 -22.92 21.07
N LEU A 77 -2.34 -22.44 19.91
CA LEU A 77 -1.59 -22.49 18.65
C LEU A 77 -1.04 -21.12 18.23
N GLY A 78 -0.86 -20.24 19.21
CA GLY A 78 -0.43 -18.86 19.00
C GLY A 78 -1.59 -17.94 18.62
N TYR A 79 -1.42 -16.68 18.99
CA TYR A 79 -2.37 -15.61 18.70
C TYR A 79 -1.62 -14.28 18.58
N GLU A 80 -2.28 -13.33 17.93
CA GLU A 80 -1.90 -11.93 17.86
C GLU A 80 -3.14 -11.06 18.08
N HIS A 81 -2.93 -9.80 18.43
CA HIS A 81 -4.03 -8.89 18.65
C HIS A 81 -3.68 -7.46 18.31
N LEU A 82 -4.70 -6.68 17.99
CA LEU A 82 -4.65 -5.24 17.86
C LEU A 82 -5.63 -4.61 18.84
N VAL A 83 -5.24 -3.44 19.36
CA VAL A 83 -6.09 -2.61 20.21
C VAL A 83 -6.28 -1.27 19.51
N GLY A 84 -7.52 -0.83 19.39
CA GLY A 84 -7.85 0.45 18.78
C GLY A 84 -9.36 0.63 18.57
N ASP A 85 -9.77 1.88 18.46
CA ASP A 85 -11.16 2.29 18.25
C ASP A 85 -11.66 1.92 16.82
N LEU A 86 -12.58 0.96 16.74
CA LEU A 86 -13.13 0.45 15.46
C LEU A 86 -14.42 1.14 15.02
N ASP A 87 -15.18 1.72 15.95
CA ASP A 87 -16.48 2.34 15.66
C ASP A 87 -16.53 3.86 15.86
N GLY A 88 -15.43 4.45 16.31
CA GLY A 88 -15.25 5.89 16.50
C GLY A 88 -15.87 6.42 17.78
N ASP A 89 -16.20 5.57 18.76
CA ASP A 89 -16.82 5.98 20.02
C ASP A 89 -15.80 6.53 21.05
N GLY A 90 -14.51 6.50 20.72
CA GLY A 90 -13.41 6.96 21.57
C GLY A 90 -12.96 5.94 22.61
N ILE A 91 -13.47 4.70 22.56
CA ILE A 91 -13.08 3.57 23.40
C ILE A 91 -12.39 2.53 22.53
N ASP A 92 -11.21 2.07 22.97
CA ASP A 92 -10.49 1.05 22.22
C ASP A 92 -11.21 -0.30 22.25
N ASP A 93 -11.30 -0.94 21.09
CA ASP A 93 -11.75 -2.32 20.90
C ASP A 93 -10.55 -3.25 20.69
N VAL A 94 -10.81 -4.55 20.61
CA VAL A 94 -9.76 -5.56 20.43
C VAL A 94 -10.08 -6.49 19.27
N VAL A 95 -9.14 -6.66 18.36
CA VAL A 95 -9.20 -7.70 17.33
C VAL A 95 -8.17 -8.76 17.68
N VAL A 96 -8.57 -10.03 17.65
CA VAL A 96 -7.70 -11.17 17.96
C VAL A 96 -7.68 -12.10 16.76
N ALA A 97 -6.49 -12.42 16.25
CA ALA A 97 -6.29 -13.52 15.31
C ALA A 97 -5.58 -14.66 16.03
N TYR A 98 -6.07 -15.89 15.86
CA TYR A 98 -5.62 -17.04 16.62
C TYR A 98 -5.62 -18.31 15.77
N GLY A 99 -4.69 -19.21 16.10
CA GLY A 99 -4.53 -20.48 15.41
C GLY A 99 -5.61 -21.49 15.75
N GLU A 100 -6.08 -22.23 14.74
CA GLU A 100 -6.89 -23.42 14.93
C GLU A 100 -6.20 -24.66 14.36
N GLY A 101 -6.54 -25.81 14.94
CA GLY A 101 -5.99 -27.11 14.59
C GLY A 101 -6.58 -28.20 15.47
N THR A 102 -6.26 -29.45 15.18
CA THR A 102 -6.66 -30.60 16.00
C THR A 102 -6.08 -30.49 17.42
N ALA A 103 -6.62 -31.30 18.35
CA ALA A 103 -6.21 -31.25 19.75
C ALA A 103 -4.71 -31.58 19.96
N ASP A 104 -4.14 -32.39 19.08
CA ASP A 104 -2.73 -32.80 19.07
C ASP A 104 -1.82 -31.91 18.19
N ALA A 105 -2.40 -30.98 17.43
CA ALA A 105 -1.64 -30.08 16.58
C ALA A 105 -0.62 -29.27 17.39
N GLN A 106 0.61 -29.20 16.88
CA GLN A 106 1.70 -28.39 17.44
C GLN A 106 1.85 -27.05 16.72
N MET A 107 1.13 -26.86 15.61
CA MET A 107 1.11 -25.64 14.82
C MET A 107 -0.29 -25.40 14.24
N ALA A 108 -0.64 -24.14 14.05
CA ALA A 108 -1.89 -23.75 13.40
C ALA A 108 -1.86 -24.17 11.93
N THR A 109 -2.88 -24.89 11.48
CA THR A 109 -3.09 -25.16 10.04
C THR A 109 -3.93 -24.09 9.38
N LEU A 110 -4.69 -23.34 10.19
CA LEU A 110 -5.47 -22.17 9.80
C LEU A 110 -5.49 -21.15 10.93
N LYS A 111 -5.75 -19.89 10.61
CA LYS A 111 -5.96 -18.82 11.60
C LYS A 111 -7.34 -18.23 11.39
N LYS A 112 -8.06 -18.02 12.49
CA LYS A 112 -9.31 -17.26 12.48
C LYS A 112 -9.09 -15.94 13.18
N TRP A 113 -9.98 -14.98 12.94
CA TRP A 113 -10.00 -13.76 13.73
C TRP A 113 -11.39 -13.43 14.24
N THR A 114 -11.42 -12.63 15.31
CA THR A 114 -12.64 -12.12 15.91
C THR A 114 -12.40 -10.72 16.45
N ALA A 115 -13.45 -9.91 16.45
CA ALA A 115 -13.42 -8.59 17.07
C ALA A 115 -14.27 -8.59 18.34
N VAL A 116 -13.77 -7.90 19.35
CA VAL A 116 -14.36 -7.77 20.67
C VAL A 116 -14.54 -6.29 20.93
N MET A 117 -15.79 -5.85 20.91
CA MET A 117 -16.10 -4.45 21.10
C MET A 117 -16.15 -4.11 22.60
N SER A 118 -15.51 -3.03 23.00
CA SER A 118 -15.57 -2.53 24.37
C SER A 118 -16.90 -1.77 24.57
N ARG A 119 -17.72 -2.24 25.51
CA ARG A 119 -19.03 -1.63 25.81
C ARG A 119 -19.19 -1.37 27.30
N ALA A 120 -20.10 -0.48 27.67
CA ALA A 120 -20.42 -0.18 29.06
C ALA A 120 -20.87 -1.42 29.86
N GLY A 121 -21.52 -2.38 29.20
CA GLY A 121 -21.92 -3.67 29.79
C GLY A 121 -20.81 -4.73 29.86
N GLY A 122 -19.59 -4.38 29.45
CA GLY A 122 -18.45 -5.29 29.32
C GLY A 122 -18.14 -5.64 27.85
N PRO A 123 -17.05 -6.40 27.61
CA PRO A 123 -16.62 -6.75 26.26
C PRO A 123 -17.69 -7.58 25.52
N GLN A 124 -18.04 -7.14 24.31
CA GLN A 124 -19.00 -7.78 23.43
C GLN A 124 -18.26 -8.46 22.28
N LEU A 125 -18.23 -9.80 22.31
CA LEU A 125 -17.72 -10.56 21.18
C LEU A 125 -18.65 -10.40 19.97
N LEU A 126 -18.11 -10.01 18.82
CA LEU A 126 -18.89 -9.99 17.59
C LEU A 126 -19.16 -11.42 17.09
N ALA A 127 -20.19 -11.55 16.26
CA ALA A 127 -20.33 -12.75 15.45
C ALA A 127 -19.05 -12.92 14.63
N GLN A 128 -18.64 -14.17 14.44
CA GLN A 128 -17.48 -14.45 13.61
C GLN A 128 -17.77 -13.90 12.22
N ALA A 129 -16.87 -13.06 11.70
CA ALA A 129 -16.98 -12.65 10.31
C ALA A 129 -16.91 -13.91 9.44
N ASP A 130 -17.72 -13.98 8.37
CA ASP A 130 -17.53 -14.97 7.31
C ASP A 130 -16.22 -14.65 6.60
N THR A 131 -15.12 -15.02 7.25
CA THR A 131 -13.80 -14.99 6.66
C THR A 131 -13.66 -16.27 5.88
N PRO A 132 -13.11 -16.23 4.66
CA PRO A 132 -12.70 -17.45 3.96
C PRO A 132 -11.92 -18.36 4.92
N ASP A 133 -11.79 -19.65 4.60
CA ASP A 133 -10.90 -20.61 5.30
C ASP A 133 -9.40 -20.22 5.23
N ASP A 134 -9.12 -19.00 4.82
CA ASP A 134 -7.82 -18.41 4.62
C ASP A 134 -7.29 -17.84 5.95
N CYS A 135 -6.00 -18.05 6.20
CA CYS A 135 -5.33 -17.34 7.28
C CYS A 135 -5.42 -15.83 7.11
N VAL A 136 -5.34 -15.13 8.24
CA VAL A 136 -5.11 -13.69 8.24
C VAL A 136 -3.97 -13.35 9.17
N TYR A 137 -3.28 -12.27 8.84
CA TYR A 137 -2.39 -11.54 9.72
C TYR A 137 -3.01 -10.16 10.00
N LEU A 138 -2.98 -9.76 11.26
CA LEU A 138 -3.41 -8.44 11.69
C LEU A 138 -2.33 -7.41 11.31
N ASP A 139 -2.68 -6.39 10.53
CA ASP A 139 -1.76 -5.30 10.16
C ASP A 139 -1.91 -4.14 11.15
N ARG A 140 -3.05 -3.45 11.13
CA ARG A 140 -3.32 -2.32 12.03
C ARG A 140 -4.80 -1.97 12.14
N ILE A 141 -5.12 -1.19 13.16
CA ILE A 141 -6.38 -0.43 13.27
C ILE A 141 -6.04 1.04 13.11
N GLU A 142 -6.67 1.69 12.14
CA GLU A 142 -6.42 3.10 11.84
C GLU A 142 -7.70 3.76 11.34
N GLN A 143 -8.08 4.89 11.94
CA GLN A 143 -9.25 5.70 11.54
C GLN A 143 -10.56 4.87 11.44
N GLY A 144 -10.85 4.04 12.45
CA GLY A 144 -12.05 3.21 12.49
C GLY A 144 -12.07 2.07 11.46
N LYS A 145 -10.90 1.70 10.93
CA LYS A 145 -10.76 0.60 9.97
C LYS A 145 -9.75 -0.43 10.45
N LEU A 146 -10.09 -1.69 10.25
CA LEU A 146 -9.22 -2.83 10.46
C LEU A 146 -8.57 -3.21 9.12
N TYR A 147 -7.24 -3.26 9.12
CA TYR A 147 -6.43 -3.71 7.99
C TYR A 147 -5.90 -5.11 8.27
N LEU A 148 -6.10 -6.01 7.31
CA LEU A 148 -5.67 -7.40 7.39
C LEU A 148 -4.84 -7.77 6.16
N GLN A 149 -3.93 -8.70 6.34
CA GLN A 149 -3.16 -9.33 5.27
C GLN A 149 -3.53 -10.80 5.18
N VAL A 150 -3.75 -11.29 3.96
CA VAL A 150 -4.02 -12.70 3.70
C VAL A 150 -2.76 -13.30 3.09
N PRO A 151 -2.13 -14.29 3.72
CA PRO A 151 -0.98 -14.98 3.17
C PRO A 151 -1.37 -15.96 2.06
N ASP A 152 -0.39 -16.34 1.26
CA ASP A 152 -0.43 -17.46 0.32
C ASP A 152 -0.60 -18.81 1.04
N ILE A 153 0.13 -19.02 2.13
CA ILE A 153 0.06 -20.24 2.94
C ILE A 153 0.28 -19.95 4.43
N CYS A 154 -0.56 -20.52 5.28
CA CYS A 154 -0.53 -20.32 6.74
C CYS A 154 0.74 -20.82 7.44
N THR A 155 1.31 -21.91 6.90
CA THR A 155 2.34 -22.72 7.57
C THR A 155 3.75 -22.45 7.06
N ALA A 156 3.93 -21.57 6.06
CA ALA A 156 5.26 -21.15 5.67
C ALA A 156 5.92 -20.38 6.81
N ALA A 157 7.25 -20.51 6.91
CA ALA A 157 8.04 -19.74 7.86
C ALA A 157 7.99 -18.23 7.56
N ARG A 158 7.86 -17.88 6.27
CA ARG A 158 7.79 -16.50 5.76
C ARG A 158 6.66 -16.37 4.72
N PRO A 159 5.40 -16.39 5.16
CA PRO A 159 4.26 -16.43 4.25
C PRO A 159 4.08 -15.10 3.52
N LYS A 160 3.88 -15.14 2.21
CA LYS A 160 3.77 -13.93 1.36
C LYS A 160 2.34 -13.43 1.32
N THR A 161 2.14 -12.13 1.48
CA THR A 161 0.80 -11.54 1.41
C THR A 161 0.28 -11.55 -0.02
N ARG A 162 -0.83 -12.25 -0.26
CA ARG A 162 -1.53 -12.28 -1.55
C ARG A 162 -2.67 -11.27 -1.66
N GLU A 163 -3.29 -10.93 -0.53
CA GLU A 163 -4.38 -9.95 -0.48
C GLU A 163 -4.28 -9.05 0.74
N TYR A 164 -4.75 -7.82 0.56
CA TYR A 164 -4.90 -6.80 1.58
C TYR A 164 -6.37 -6.50 1.74
N LEU A 165 -6.91 -6.68 2.94
CA LEU A 165 -8.32 -6.49 3.21
C LEU A 165 -8.53 -5.31 4.15
N THR A 166 -9.61 -4.58 3.94
CA THR A 166 -10.04 -3.52 4.85
C THR A 166 -11.46 -3.78 5.31
N TYR A 167 -11.66 -3.76 6.62
CA TYR A 167 -12.94 -3.89 7.28
C TYR A 167 -13.28 -2.59 8.02
N ALA A 168 -14.56 -2.24 8.07
CA ALA A 168 -15.04 -1.10 8.83
C ALA A 168 -16.34 -1.46 9.57
N TRP A 169 -16.58 -0.77 10.68
CA TRP A 169 -17.83 -0.91 11.43
C TRP A 169 -19.01 -0.37 10.62
N ASN A 170 -20.09 -1.16 10.53
CA ASN A 170 -21.32 -0.77 9.82
C ASN A 170 -22.50 -0.45 10.75
N GLY A 171 -22.25 -0.28 12.05
CA GLY A 171 -23.29 -0.12 13.08
C GLY A 171 -23.67 -1.42 13.80
N LYS A 172 -23.26 -2.58 13.28
CA LYS A 172 -23.60 -3.90 13.85
C LYS A 172 -22.41 -4.87 13.90
N THR A 173 -21.58 -4.87 12.86
CA THR A 173 -20.42 -5.75 12.74
C THR A 173 -19.31 -5.06 11.95
N LEU A 174 -18.11 -5.65 11.94
CA LEU A 174 -17.09 -5.34 10.95
C LEU A 174 -17.46 -5.98 9.62
N ALA A 175 -17.56 -5.17 8.57
CA ALA A 175 -17.82 -5.62 7.20
C ALA A 175 -16.64 -5.28 6.30
N LYS A 176 -16.32 -6.18 5.35
CA LYS A 176 -15.29 -5.91 4.33
C LYS A 176 -15.75 -4.74 3.47
N VAL A 177 -14.96 -3.67 3.44
CA VAL A 177 -15.23 -2.46 2.66
C VAL A 177 -14.27 -2.28 1.48
N ALA A 178 -13.10 -2.92 1.54
CA ALA A 178 -12.16 -2.97 0.43
C ALA A 178 -11.35 -4.27 0.43
N GLY A 179 -10.83 -4.62 -0.74
CA GLY A 179 -9.88 -5.72 -0.93
C GLY A 179 -9.01 -5.43 -2.14
N GLU A 180 -7.73 -5.77 -2.04
CA GLU A 180 -6.73 -5.50 -3.06
C GLU A 180 -5.76 -6.68 -3.14
N THR A 181 -5.45 -7.18 -4.33
CA THR A 181 -4.43 -8.21 -4.53
C THR A 181 -3.02 -7.62 -4.40
N ALA A 182 -2.01 -8.45 -4.15
CA ALA A 182 -0.62 -8.00 -4.11
C ALA A 182 -0.18 -7.31 -5.41
N ASP A 183 -0.57 -7.84 -6.58
CA ASP A 183 -0.33 -7.19 -7.88
C ASP A 183 -1.03 -5.83 -7.97
N ALA A 184 -2.33 -5.74 -7.66
CA ALA A 184 -3.04 -4.47 -7.72
C ALA A 184 -2.40 -3.42 -6.81
N ARG A 185 -1.96 -3.82 -5.61
CA ARG A 185 -1.21 -2.96 -4.69
C ARG A 185 0.10 -2.50 -5.28
N LEU A 186 0.89 -3.41 -5.82
CA LEU A 186 2.15 -3.09 -6.47
C LEU A 186 1.92 -2.05 -7.59
N ARG A 187 0.94 -2.27 -8.47
CA ARG A 187 0.59 -1.32 -9.55
C ARG A 187 0.19 0.04 -9.02
N GLN A 188 -0.68 0.08 -8.00
CA GLN A 188 -1.09 1.33 -7.38
C GLN A 188 0.10 2.09 -6.81
N ARG A 189 0.98 1.41 -6.06
CA ARG A 189 2.16 2.02 -5.45
C ARG A 189 3.17 2.48 -6.49
N LEU A 190 3.38 1.70 -7.55
CA LEU A 190 4.27 2.08 -8.66
C LEU A 190 3.74 3.32 -9.38
N GLY A 191 2.43 3.38 -9.63
CA GLY A 191 1.77 4.56 -10.19
C GLY A 191 1.92 5.80 -9.31
N ALA A 192 1.74 5.65 -7.99
CA ALA A 192 1.93 6.74 -7.03
C ALA A 192 3.39 7.23 -6.98
N LEU A 193 4.35 6.32 -7.08
CA LEU A 193 5.77 6.66 -7.14
C LEU A 193 6.13 7.38 -8.44
N ALA A 194 5.62 6.91 -9.59
CA ALA A 194 5.79 7.58 -10.89
C ALA A 194 5.29 9.03 -10.84
N ASP A 195 4.10 9.22 -10.26
CA ASP A 195 3.48 10.51 -10.03
C ASP A 195 4.31 11.43 -9.11
N ALA A 196 4.93 10.86 -8.07
CA ALA A 196 5.82 11.59 -7.16
C ALA A 196 7.07 12.09 -7.89
N PHE A 197 7.72 11.24 -8.70
CA PHE A 197 8.87 11.65 -9.51
C PHE A 197 8.51 12.70 -10.56
N ALA A 198 7.37 12.54 -11.26
CA ALA A 198 6.90 13.51 -12.25
C ALA A 198 6.64 14.90 -11.63
N ARG A 199 6.12 14.95 -10.39
CA ARG A 199 5.86 16.20 -9.66
C ARG A 199 7.08 16.70 -8.85
N LYS A 200 8.17 15.94 -8.81
CA LYS A 200 9.34 16.18 -7.94
C LYS A 200 8.94 16.33 -6.46
N ASP A 201 7.98 15.52 -6.02
CA ASP A 201 7.51 15.50 -4.64
C ASP A 201 8.55 14.81 -3.75
N LYS A 202 9.45 15.62 -3.17
CA LYS A 202 10.56 15.15 -2.33
C LYS A 202 10.07 14.26 -1.18
N GLN A 203 8.96 14.64 -0.56
CA GLN A 203 8.42 13.94 0.61
C GLN A 203 7.85 12.57 0.23
N ALA A 204 7.15 12.48 -0.89
CA ALA A 204 6.64 11.20 -1.39
C ALA A 204 7.78 10.27 -1.86
N ILE A 205 8.80 10.81 -2.53
CA ILE A 205 9.97 10.02 -2.97
C ILE A 205 10.75 9.48 -1.77
N LEU A 206 11.05 10.32 -0.77
CA LEU A 206 11.81 9.88 0.41
C LEU A 206 11.05 8.85 1.26
N ARG A 207 9.71 8.91 1.31
CA ARG A 207 8.91 7.87 2.00
C ARG A 207 9.05 6.47 1.40
N ALA A 208 9.46 6.38 0.14
CA ALA A 208 9.76 5.10 -0.49
C ALA A 208 11.14 4.57 -0.06
N PHE A 209 11.91 5.23 0.80
CA PHE A 209 13.13 4.65 1.39
C PHE A 209 12.85 4.06 2.76
N LYS A 210 13.68 3.08 3.14
CA LYS A 210 13.84 2.68 4.53
C LYS A 210 15.04 3.44 5.12
N PHE A 211 14.80 4.21 6.16
CA PHE A 211 15.85 4.94 6.88
C PHE A 211 16.24 4.22 8.18
N PRO A 212 17.49 4.34 8.63
CA PRO A 212 18.60 5.02 7.96
C PRO A 212 19.13 4.24 6.75
N ILE A 213 19.57 4.94 5.71
CA ILE A 213 20.19 4.35 4.53
C ILE A 213 21.70 4.23 4.80
N PRO A 214 22.30 3.02 4.68
CA PRO A 214 23.75 2.88 4.74
C PRO A 214 24.42 3.62 3.58
N LEU A 215 25.49 4.38 3.85
CA LEU A 215 26.20 5.17 2.83
C LEU A 215 26.69 4.31 1.66
N GLY A 216 27.12 3.08 1.94
CA GLY A 216 27.54 2.10 0.94
C GLY A 216 26.41 1.52 0.09
N GLN A 217 25.17 2.03 0.17
CA GLN A 217 24.03 1.64 -0.67
C GLN A 217 23.57 2.75 -1.63
N VAL A 218 24.26 3.90 -1.64
CA VAL A 218 23.91 5.03 -2.49
C VAL A 218 25.14 5.67 -3.14
N PRO A 219 25.06 6.10 -4.41
CA PRO A 219 26.18 6.70 -5.12
C PRO A 219 26.29 8.21 -4.81
N VAL A 220 26.70 8.54 -3.59
CA VAL A 220 26.78 9.94 -3.09
C VAL A 220 28.16 10.32 -2.55
N GLN A 221 29.17 9.48 -2.78
CA GLN A 221 30.55 9.73 -2.37
C GLN A 221 31.06 11.02 -3.02
N GLY A 222 31.75 11.87 -2.23
CA GLY A 222 32.24 13.17 -2.69
C GLY A 222 31.15 14.23 -2.92
N THR A 223 29.91 13.99 -2.47
CA THR A 223 28.84 15.00 -2.41
C THR A 223 28.68 15.51 -0.98
N PRO A 224 28.03 16.68 -0.77
CA PRO A 224 27.75 17.18 0.57
C PRO A 224 27.02 16.17 1.48
N LEU A 225 26.14 15.34 0.89
CA LEU A 225 25.47 14.26 1.60
C LEU A 225 26.44 13.16 2.03
N GLY A 226 27.30 12.71 1.11
CA GLY A 226 28.30 11.69 1.41
C GLY A 226 29.22 12.14 2.54
N ASP A 227 29.72 13.37 2.46
CA ASP A 227 30.59 13.93 3.49
C ASP A 227 29.90 14.02 4.87
N GLU A 228 28.60 14.32 4.91
CA GLU A 228 27.82 14.35 6.16
C GLU A 228 27.53 12.96 6.69
N ALA A 229 27.21 12.01 5.81
CA ALA A 229 26.98 10.61 6.17
C ALA A 229 28.24 9.94 6.75
N GLU A 230 29.42 10.19 6.18
CA GLU A 230 30.71 9.71 6.70
C GLU A 230 30.94 10.22 8.14
N ARG A 231 30.60 11.48 8.42
CA ARG A 231 30.65 12.03 9.79
C ARG A 231 29.58 11.44 10.71
N ASN A 232 28.52 10.85 10.16
CA ASN A 232 27.40 10.25 10.86
C ASN A 232 27.43 8.71 10.82
N GLN A 233 28.61 8.13 11.04
CA GLN A 233 28.80 6.66 11.10
C GLN A 233 28.32 5.92 9.84
N ASP A 234 28.57 6.51 8.67
CA ASP A 234 28.20 5.97 7.36
C ASP A 234 26.68 5.73 7.21
N ARG A 235 25.86 6.59 7.83
CA ARG A 235 24.39 6.51 7.78
C ARG A 235 23.75 7.82 7.38
N ILE A 236 22.79 7.72 6.46
CA ILE A 236 21.93 8.81 6.02
C ILE A 236 20.56 8.64 6.70
N ASP A 237 20.19 9.57 7.57
CA ASP A 237 18.83 9.61 8.13
C ASP A 237 17.87 10.42 7.23
N LEU A 238 16.57 10.37 7.55
CA LEU A 238 15.54 11.08 6.78
C LEU A 238 15.81 12.59 6.73
N ALA A 239 16.20 13.21 7.85
CA ALA A 239 16.41 14.65 7.90
C ALA A 239 17.61 15.08 7.05
N MET A 240 18.67 14.27 7.03
CA MET A 240 19.84 14.46 6.17
C MET A 240 19.46 14.30 4.68
N ALA A 241 18.71 13.26 4.34
CA ALA A 241 18.20 13.05 2.99
C ALA A 241 17.28 14.18 2.51
N GLU A 242 16.46 14.76 3.39
CA GLU A 242 15.64 15.93 3.09
C GLU A 242 16.49 17.16 2.80
N ARG A 243 17.48 17.45 3.66
CA ARG A 243 18.40 18.60 3.48
C ARG A 243 19.23 18.48 2.21
N HIS A 244 19.69 17.28 1.89
CA HIS A 244 20.57 17.00 0.74
C HIS A 244 19.87 16.18 -0.35
N PHE A 245 18.57 16.41 -0.55
CA PHE A 245 17.78 15.66 -1.53
C PHE A 245 18.42 15.66 -2.93
N ASP A 246 18.95 16.80 -3.35
CA ASP A 246 19.54 16.95 -4.68
C ASP A 246 20.88 16.18 -4.83
N SER A 247 21.49 15.74 -3.73
CA SER A 247 22.63 14.82 -3.74
C SER A 247 22.21 13.36 -3.95
N LEU A 248 21.07 12.92 -3.38
CA LEU A 248 20.49 11.60 -3.68
C LEU A 248 19.91 11.55 -5.09
N PHE A 249 19.27 12.63 -5.49
CA PHE A 249 18.53 12.75 -6.73
C PHE A 249 18.94 14.00 -7.50
N PRO A 250 20.11 13.97 -8.18
CA PRO A 250 20.46 14.99 -9.13
C PRO A 250 19.36 15.19 -10.18
N ALA A 251 19.27 16.39 -10.76
CA ALA A 251 18.18 16.76 -11.67
C ALA A 251 18.00 15.77 -12.84
N GLN A 252 19.11 15.21 -13.34
CA GLN A 252 19.10 14.19 -14.40
C GLN A 252 18.44 12.89 -13.93
N ARG A 253 18.90 12.30 -12.82
CA ARG A 253 18.30 11.09 -12.22
C ARG A 253 16.79 11.26 -11.93
N LEU A 254 16.37 12.43 -11.44
CA LEU A 254 14.93 12.70 -11.27
C LEU A 254 14.16 12.64 -12.58
N ALA A 255 14.71 13.22 -13.65
CA ALA A 255 14.08 13.20 -14.96
C ALA A 255 14.03 11.78 -15.54
N ASP A 256 15.11 11.03 -15.40
CA ASP A 256 15.21 9.65 -15.89
C ASP A 256 14.24 8.73 -15.15
N TYR A 257 14.19 8.80 -13.82
CA TYR A 257 13.22 8.02 -13.04
C TYR A 257 11.77 8.43 -13.30
N ALA A 258 11.48 9.72 -13.48
CA ALA A 258 10.14 10.18 -13.88
C ALA A 258 9.75 9.62 -15.26
N LEU A 259 10.68 9.62 -16.23
CA LEU A 259 10.46 9.05 -17.55
C LEU A 259 10.24 7.53 -17.48
N LEU A 260 11.17 6.80 -16.86
CA LEU A 260 11.14 5.34 -16.76
C LEU A 260 9.85 4.86 -16.11
N LEU A 261 9.53 5.36 -14.90
CA LEU A 261 8.32 5.00 -14.18
C LEU A 261 7.05 5.41 -14.95
N GLY A 262 7.11 6.55 -15.66
CA GLY A 262 6.04 7.02 -16.53
C GLY A 262 5.76 6.11 -17.72
N GLN A 263 6.78 5.44 -18.27
CA GLN A 263 6.62 4.48 -19.36
C GLN A 263 6.18 3.11 -18.84
N VAL A 264 6.85 2.59 -17.81
CA VAL A 264 6.58 1.22 -17.33
C VAL A 264 5.21 1.07 -16.66
N ARG A 265 4.64 2.13 -16.08
CA ARG A 265 3.28 2.08 -15.52
C ARG A 265 2.19 1.77 -16.55
N ALA A 266 2.48 1.97 -17.84
CA ALA A 266 1.54 1.69 -18.93
C ALA A 266 1.75 0.30 -19.55
N LEU A 267 2.79 -0.42 -19.12
CA LEU A 267 3.07 -1.75 -19.62
C LEU A 267 2.23 -2.80 -18.89
N GLU A 268 1.88 -3.86 -19.61
CA GLU A 268 1.20 -5.05 -19.06
C GLU A 268 2.20 -6.21 -19.00
N PRO A 269 2.75 -6.54 -17.81
CA PRO A 269 3.62 -7.69 -17.66
C PRO A 269 2.92 -9.01 -17.93
N LYS A 270 3.72 -9.94 -18.43
CA LYS A 270 3.31 -11.31 -18.71
C LYS A 270 4.20 -12.25 -17.91
N PRO A 271 3.69 -13.41 -17.48
CA PRO A 271 4.50 -14.42 -16.84
C PRO A 271 5.72 -14.77 -17.70
N ASP A 272 6.90 -14.82 -17.06
CA ASP A 272 8.14 -15.29 -17.68
C ASP A 272 8.42 -16.77 -17.33
N GLN A 273 9.55 -17.30 -17.80
CA GLN A 273 9.92 -18.69 -17.59
C GLN A 273 10.48 -18.96 -16.19
N GLU A 274 10.85 -17.93 -15.45
CA GLU A 274 11.49 -18.00 -14.13
C GLU A 274 10.46 -17.85 -13.00
N GLY A 275 9.17 -17.72 -13.32
CA GLY A 275 8.08 -17.56 -12.36
C GLY A 275 7.80 -16.10 -11.98
N GLY A 276 8.50 -15.15 -12.60
CA GLY A 276 8.23 -13.73 -12.50
C GLY A 276 7.29 -13.22 -13.59
N GLU A 277 7.21 -11.91 -13.71
CA GLU A 277 6.52 -11.23 -14.79
C GLU A 277 7.44 -10.20 -15.45
N THR A 278 7.42 -10.14 -16.77
CA THR A 278 8.19 -9.17 -17.55
C THR A 278 7.29 -8.42 -18.53
N ALA A 279 7.48 -7.11 -18.65
CA ALA A 279 6.96 -6.31 -19.74
C ALA A 279 8.05 -5.53 -20.43
N TYR A 280 7.90 -5.38 -21.74
CA TYR A 280 8.84 -4.66 -22.58
C TYR A 280 8.12 -3.66 -23.49
N GLY A 281 8.62 -2.43 -23.52
CA GLY A 281 8.14 -1.36 -24.37
C GLY A 281 9.26 -0.79 -25.23
N GLN A 282 8.91 -0.32 -26.43
CA GLN A 282 9.82 0.39 -27.32
C GLN A 282 9.16 1.63 -27.92
N ARG A 283 9.95 2.67 -28.13
CA ARG A 283 9.53 3.88 -28.82
C ARG A 283 10.63 4.36 -29.79
N PRO A 284 10.31 4.59 -31.07
CA PRO A 284 11.25 5.18 -32.01
C PRO A 284 11.59 6.64 -31.63
N GLN A 285 12.87 6.98 -31.66
CA GLN A 285 13.46 8.30 -31.43
C GLN A 285 14.46 8.63 -32.55
N GLY A 286 13.91 9.03 -33.71
CA GLY A 286 14.73 9.30 -34.89
C GLY A 286 15.39 8.03 -35.42
N ALA A 287 16.72 7.97 -35.37
CA ALA A 287 17.51 6.81 -35.80
C ALA A 287 17.79 5.80 -34.67
N GLU A 288 17.34 6.11 -33.46
CA GLU A 288 17.49 5.25 -32.28
C GLU A 288 16.11 4.81 -31.76
N THR A 289 16.10 3.75 -30.97
CA THR A 289 14.92 3.21 -30.30
C THR A 289 15.14 3.29 -28.80
N GLU A 290 14.25 4.00 -28.13
CA GLU A 290 14.12 3.92 -26.68
C GLU A 290 13.44 2.61 -26.31
N TRP A 291 13.92 1.98 -25.25
CA TRP A 291 13.33 0.78 -24.68
C TRP A 291 13.13 0.95 -23.19
N PHE A 292 12.12 0.25 -22.67
CA PHE A 292 11.74 0.26 -21.27
C PHE A 292 11.36 -1.17 -20.88
N GLU A 293 11.77 -1.57 -19.69
CA GLU A 293 11.50 -2.91 -19.16
C GLU A 293 11.02 -2.81 -17.72
N LEU A 294 10.02 -3.61 -17.40
CA LEU A 294 9.52 -3.84 -16.06
C LEU A 294 9.61 -5.33 -15.78
N ARG A 295 10.41 -5.70 -14.79
CA ARG A 295 10.51 -7.07 -14.29
C ARG A 295 10.01 -7.11 -12.85
N ILE A 296 9.17 -8.09 -12.55
CA ILE A 296 8.61 -8.33 -11.21
C ILE A 296 8.90 -9.78 -10.86
N ASP A 297 9.58 -9.98 -9.74
CA ASP A 297 9.93 -11.30 -9.20
C ASP A 297 9.23 -11.45 -7.85
N TRP A 298 8.21 -12.32 -7.77
CA TRP A 298 7.27 -12.46 -6.64
C TRP A 298 7.79 -13.33 -5.47
N ASP A 299 8.99 -13.91 -5.59
CA ASP A 299 9.65 -14.62 -4.49
C ASP A 299 11.17 -14.58 -4.69
N PRO A 300 11.78 -13.39 -4.58
CA PRO A 300 13.17 -13.20 -4.92
C PRO A 300 14.07 -13.89 -3.88
N ASP A 301 15.24 -14.39 -4.33
CA ASP A 301 16.20 -15.06 -3.47
C ASP A 301 16.65 -14.19 -2.29
N GLU A 302 16.66 -12.86 -2.45
CA GLU A 302 16.97 -11.89 -1.39
C GLU A 302 16.08 -12.05 -0.14
N ASP A 303 14.86 -12.58 -0.28
CA ASP A 303 14.01 -12.88 0.89
C ASP A 303 14.59 -14.00 1.77
N ARG A 304 15.42 -14.87 1.20
CA ARG A 304 15.97 -16.07 1.86
C ARG A 304 17.41 -15.87 2.32
N ASP A 305 17.99 -14.69 2.07
CA ASP A 305 19.35 -14.38 2.48
C ASP A 305 19.53 -14.45 4.00
N GLU A 306 20.64 -15.04 4.44
CA GLU A 306 20.97 -15.14 5.86
C GLU A 306 21.08 -13.74 6.48
N GLY A 307 20.27 -13.49 7.51
CA GLY A 307 20.23 -12.20 8.20
C GLY A 307 19.23 -11.19 7.62
N ASN A 308 18.48 -11.54 6.56
CA ASN A 308 17.36 -10.72 6.11
C ASN A 308 16.14 -10.89 7.04
N GLU A 309 15.80 -9.86 7.78
CA GLU A 309 14.63 -9.82 8.67
C GLU A 309 13.35 -9.32 7.95
N GLU A 310 13.46 -8.80 6.73
CA GLU A 310 12.35 -8.20 5.99
C GLU A 310 11.66 -9.20 5.07
N LEU A 311 10.33 -9.27 5.12
CA LEU A 311 9.56 -10.08 4.19
C LEU A 311 9.48 -9.38 2.83
N ILE A 312 10.32 -9.81 1.90
CA ILE A 312 10.35 -9.26 0.54
C ILE A 312 9.32 -10.03 -0.30
N GLN A 313 8.20 -9.38 -0.59
CA GLN A 313 7.13 -9.97 -1.40
C GLN A 313 7.42 -9.94 -2.88
N ALA A 314 8.14 -8.91 -3.33
CA ALA A 314 8.60 -8.86 -4.71
C ALA A 314 9.85 -8.00 -4.85
N ARG A 315 10.72 -8.37 -5.78
CA ARG A 315 11.75 -7.49 -6.35
C ARG A 315 11.23 -6.96 -7.68
N ILE A 316 11.33 -5.65 -7.87
CA ILE A 316 10.88 -4.97 -9.08
C ILE A 316 12.07 -4.23 -9.67
N GLU A 317 12.36 -4.53 -10.92
CA GLU A 317 13.42 -3.86 -11.68
C GLU A 317 12.78 -3.07 -12.81
N VAL A 318 13.09 -1.77 -12.83
CA VAL A 318 12.69 -0.84 -13.87
C VAL A 318 13.95 -0.36 -14.55
N SER A 319 14.06 -0.66 -15.84
CA SER A 319 15.22 -0.25 -16.63
C SER A 319 14.77 0.36 -17.95
N GLY A 320 15.64 1.18 -18.52
CA GLY A 320 15.42 1.70 -19.85
C GLY A 320 16.65 2.37 -20.42
N GLY A 321 16.62 2.58 -21.72
CA GLY A 321 17.78 3.03 -22.46
C GLY A 321 17.42 3.44 -23.87
N ILE A 322 18.43 3.88 -24.60
CA ILE A 322 18.35 4.16 -26.03
C ILE A 322 19.41 3.37 -26.76
N GLY A 323 19.06 2.79 -27.90
CA GLY A 323 20.01 2.07 -28.73
C GLY A 323 19.68 2.24 -30.20
N LYS A 324 20.68 2.02 -31.07
CA LYS A 324 20.42 1.96 -32.52
C LYS A 324 19.66 0.68 -32.85
N ASP A 325 18.70 0.76 -33.78
CA ASP A 325 18.09 -0.44 -34.36
C ASP A 325 19.11 -1.13 -35.28
N VAL A 326 19.74 -2.19 -34.78
CA VAL A 326 20.86 -2.87 -35.47
C VAL A 326 20.40 -3.97 -36.42
N LYS A 327 19.07 -4.14 -36.58
CA LYS A 327 18.49 -5.20 -37.44
C LYS A 327 18.88 -5.08 -38.91
N ALA A 328 19.24 -3.88 -39.38
CA ALA A 328 19.61 -3.65 -40.77
C ALA A 328 21.00 -4.20 -41.16
N GLU A 329 21.86 -4.57 -40.21
CA GLU A 329 23.29 -4.81 -40.46
C GLU A 329 23.82 -6.20 -40.03
N ALA A 330 22.98 -7.09 -39.51
CA ALA A 330 23.39 -8.38 -38.96
C ALA A 330 22.90 -9.57 -39.80
N ASN A 331 23.74 -10.60 -39.96
CA ASN A 331 23.46 -11.76 -40.81
C ASN A 331 22.79 -12.91 -40.04
N THR A 332 22.80 -12.86 -38.70
CA THR A 332 22.21 -13.88 -37.84
C THR A 332 21.46 -13.26 -36.65
N LEU A 333 20.50 -13.99 -36.10
CA LEU A 333 19.72 -13.55 -34.93
C LEU A 333 20.61 -13.34 -33.68
N GLY A 334 21.64 -14.16 -33.49
CA GLY A 334 22.60 -13.99 -32.38
C GLY A 334 23.39 -12.69 -32.50
N GLU A 335 23.88 -12.34 -33.69
CA GLU A 335 24.57 -11.07 -33.93
C GLU A 335 23.64 -9.86 -33.76
N VAL A 336 22.36 -9.98 -34.13
CA VAL A 336 21.37 -8.91 -33.86
C VAL A 336 21.25 -8.69 -32.35
N LEU A 337 21.09 -9.76 -31.57
CA LEU A 337 20.90 -9.67 -30.12
C LEU A 337 22.15 -9.12 -29.41
N ASP A 338 23.34 -9.58 -29.79
CA ASP A 338 24.61 -9.10 -29.20
C ASP A 338 24.88 -7.64 -29.56
N ARG A 339 24.60 -7.24 -30.81
CA ARG A 339 24.77 -5.84 -31.24
C ARG A 339 23.72 -4.93 -30.66
N GLU A 340 22.47 -5.38 -30.53
CA GLU A 340 21.43 -4.63 -29.81
C GLU A 340 21.85 -4.44 -28.36
N LYS A 341 22.34 -5.50 -27.69
CA LYS A 341 22.82 -5.39 -26.30
C LYS A 341 24.01 -4.42 -26.18
N ALA A 342 24.94 -4.44 -27.14
CA ALA A 342 26.09 -3.55 -27.17
C ALA A 342 25.78 -2.10 -27.58
N SER A 343 24.69 -1.86 -28.34
CA SER A 343 24.28 -0.52 -28.77
C SER A 343 23.40 0.20 -27.75
N ARG A 344 22.79 -0.55 -26.82
CA ARG A 344 21.96 -0.01 -25.73
C ARG A 344 22.82 0.79 -24.76
N ARG A 345 22.55 2.09 -24.68
CA ARG A 345 22.97 2.95 -23.57
C ARG A 345 21.86 2.93 -22.53
N VAL A 346 22.11 2.29 -21.39
CA VAL A 346 21.20 2.31 -20.25
C VAL A 346 21.20 3.73 -19.69
N TYR A 347 20.02 4.33 -19.56
CA TYR A 347 19.90 5.67 -18.96
C TYR A 347 20.02 5.61 -17.45
N GLU A 348 19.28 4.68 -16.84
CA GLU A 348 19.28 4.43 -15.41
C GLU A 348 18.58 3.08 -15.16
N GLU A 349 18.89 2.46 -14.03
CA GLU A 349 18.16 1.31 -13.49
C GLU A 349 17.62 1.70 -12.11
N MET A 350 16.38 1.28 -11.82
CA MET A 350 15.77 1.41 -10.51
C MET A 350 15.39 0.02 -10.02
N ARG A 351 15.90 -0.32 -8.84
CA ARG A 351 15.43 -1.48 -8.09
C ARG A 351 14.50 -1.03 -6.98
N LEU A 352 13.37 -1.72 -6.87
CA LEU A 352 12.38 -1.55 -5.82
C LEU A 352 12.11 -2.91 -5.19
N PHE A 353 11.70 -2.91 -3.92
CA PHE A 353 11.15 -4.08 -3.25
C PHE A 353 9.74 -3.77 -2.76
N LEU A 354 8.84 -4.73 -2.87
CA LEU A 354 7.57 -4.70 -2.16
C LEU A 354 7.78 -5.36 -0.80
N ILE A 355 7.79 -4.56 0.27
CA ILE A 355 8.01 -5.02 1.65
C ILE A 355 6.83 -4.54 2.46
N ASP A 356 6.13 -5.48 3.11
CA ASP A 356 4.91 -5.22 3.90
C ASP A 356 3.84 -4.41 3.14
N GLY A 357 3.75 -4.63 1.81
CA GLY A 357 2.80 -3.94 0.94
C GLY A 357 3.19 -2.51 0.56
N GLU A 358 4.39 -2.04 0.92
CA GLU A 358 4.90 -0.74 0.52
C GLU A 358 6.14 -0.87 -0.37
N LEU A 359 6.28 0.04 -1.34
CA LEU A 359 7.44 0.07 -2.22
C LEU A 359 8.64 0.69 -1.51
N ARG A 360 9.76 0.00 -1.58
CA ARG A 360 11.05 0.41 -1.03
C ARG A 360 12.09 0.56 -2.13
N ILE A 361 12.62 1.75 -2.32
CA ILE A 361 13.69 2.04 -3.29
C ILE A 361 15.01 1.50 -2.75
N GLN A 362 15.70 0.75 -3.59
CA GLN A 362 17.13 0.50 -3.46
C GLN A 362 17.82 1.20 -4.64
N LEU A 363 18.60 2.24 -4.33
CA LEU A 363 19.40 2.88 -5.37
C LEU A 363 20.54 1.91 -5.74
N PRO A 364 20.83 1.73 -7.03
CA PRO A 364 21.97 0.93 -7.43
C PRO A 364 23.24 1.55 -6.84
N ASN A 365 24.08 0.72 -6.24
CA ASN A 365 25.48 1.07 -6.03
C ASN A 365 26.12 1.20 -7.40
N GLY A 366 26.13 2.41 -7.93
CA GLY A 366 26.85 2.70 -9.17
C GLY A 366 28.33 2.43 -8.96
N ALA A 367 28.80 1.25 -9.38
CA ALA A 367 30.07 1.20 -10.08
C ALA A 367 29.78 1.79 -11.46
N GLY A 368 30.02 3.09 -11.60
CA GLY A 368 30.18 3.72 -12.92
C GLY A 368 31.43 3.18 -13.61
#